data_AF-A0A2H6MV70-F1
#
_entry.id   AF-A0A2H6MV70-F1
#
_cell.length_a   1.000
_cell.length_b   1.000
_cell.length_c   1.000
_cell.angle_alpha   90.00
_cell.angle_beta   90.00
_cell.angle_gamma   90.00
#
_symmetry.space_group_name_H-M   'P 1'
#
loop_
_entity.id
_entity.type
_entity.pdbx_description
1 polymer ?
#
loop_
_entity_poly.entity_id
_entity_poly.type
_entity_poly.pdbx_seq_one_letter_code
_entity_poly.pdbx_strand_id
1 'polypeptide(L)'
;NGMRPSGLPDTSSLQSDEVWVGVVYALAATMIQEGLVQEGFCTAEGCYRTVWERLGMAFQTPEAYCQRKVFRSLAYMRPLSIWSMQLALERRAAQGQPFPAQPAAKSVGL
;
A
#
# COMPACT_ATOMS: atom_id res chain seq x y z
N ASN A 1 9.69 -5.42 1.95
CA ASN A 1 10.01 -5.55 0.51
C ASN A 1 10.36 -6.98 0.15
N GLY A 2 11.08 -7.69 1.01
CA GLY A 2 11.36 -9.11 0.85
C GLY A 2 10.53 -9.97 1.81
N MET A 3 10.06 -11.12 1.32
CA MET A 3 9.46 -12.17 2.12
C MET A 3 10.09 -13.50 1.72
N ARG A 4 10.45 -14.33 2.69
CA ARG A 4 10.98 -15.67 2.45
C ARG A 4 9.85 -16.62 2.06
N PRO A 5 10.13 -17.74 1.36
CA PRO A 5 9.12 -18.76 1.05
C PRO A 5 8.40 -19.33 2.29
N SER A 6 9.01 -19.22 3.48
CA SER A 6 8.40 -19.58 4.76
C SER A 6 7.34 -18.60 5.26
N GLY A 7 7.08 -17.49 4.55
CA GLY A 7 6.14 -16.44 4.96
C GLY A 7 6.70 -15.42 5.96
N LEU A 8 7.96 -15.56 6.36
CA LEU A 8 8.62 -14.61 7.28
C LEU A 8 9.24 -13.45 6.50
N PRO A 9 9.27 -12.22 7.06
CA PRO A 9 10.03 -11.11 6.48
C PRO A 9 11.49 -11.49 6.24
N ASP A 10 12.04 -11.05 5.11
CA ASP A 10 13.46 -11.24 4.86
C ASP A 10 14.29 -10.15 5.53
N THR A 11 15.15 -10.55 6.46
CA THR A 11 16.04 -9.68 7.23
C THR A 11 17.49 -9.70 6.73
N SER A 12 17.74 -10.24 5.54
CA SER A 12 19.09 -10.31 4.94
C SER A 12 19.70 -8.94 4.62
N SER A 13 18.86 -7.92 4.43
CA SER A 13 19.26 -6.52 4.24
C SER A 13 18.26 -5.59 4.92
N LEU A 14 18.68 -4.36 5.21
CA LEU A 14 17.79 -3.32 5.76
C LEU A 14 16.61 -3.06 4.82
N GLN A 15 16.87 -3.00 3.52
CA GLN A 15 15.86 -2.72 2.51
C GLN A 15 14.83 -3.85 2.38
N SER A 16 15.24 -5.11 2.57
CA SER A 16 14.34 -6.26 2.53
C SER A 16 13.29 -6.20 3.66
N ASP A 17 13.72 -5.78 4.87
CA ASP A 17 12.90 -5.67 6.08
C ASP A 17 12.04 -4.38 6.12
N GLU A 18 12.29 -3.44 5.21
CA GLU A 18 11.51 -2.20 5.09
C GLU A 18 10.22 -2.40 4.27
N VAL A 19 9.22 -1.58 4.57
CA VAL A 19 8.10 -1.31 3.65
C VAL A 19 8.33 0.04 2.99
N TRP A 20 8.44 0.06 1.66
CA TRP A 20 8.60 1.32 0.91
C TRP A 20 7.26 1.86 0.47
N VAL A 21 6.88 3.03 0.99
CA VAL A 21 5.53 3.59 0.83
C VAL A 21 5.18 3.76 -0.65
N GLY A 22 6.10 4.31 -1.45
CA GLY A 22 5.86 4.49 -2.88
C GLY A 22 5.77 3.17 -3.66
N VAL A 23 6.52 2.14 -3.26
CA VAL A 23 6.41 0.81 -3.90
C VAL A 23 5.06 0.18 -3.59
N VAL A 24 4.56 0.34 -2.37
CA VAL A 24 3.23 -0.16 -2.00
C VAL A 24 2.13 0.48 -2.85
N TYR A 25 2.15 1.79 -3.03
CA TYR A 25 1.15 2.46 -3.87
C TYR A 25 1.26 2.10 -5.35
N ALA A 26 2.48 1.98 -5.89
CA ALA A 26 2.68 1.50 -7.25
C ALA A 26 2.17 0.06 -7.42
N LEU A 27 2.46 -0.83 -6.47
CA LEU A 27 1.96 -2.21 -6.46
C LEU A 27 0.43 -2.25 -6.38
N ALA A 28 -0.19 -1.42 -5.54
CA ALA A 28 -1.64 -1.29 -5.46
C ALA A 28 -2.24 -0.85 -6.80
N ALA A 29 -1.62 0.11 -7.49
CA ALA A 29 -2.06 0.51 -8.82
C ALA A 29 -1.93 -0.62 -9.85
N THR A 30 -0.84 -1.40 -9.81
CA THR A 30 -0.68 -2.59 -10.66
C THR A 30 -1.76 -3.63 -10.36
N MET A 31 -2.04 -3.91 -9.08
CA MET A 31 -3.14 -4.81 -8.69
C MET A 31 -4.48 -4.36 -9.29
N ILE A 32 -4.80 -3.05 -9.22
CA ILE A 32 -6.02 -2.50 -9.83
C ILE A 32 -6.02 -2.68 -11.36
N GLN A 33 -4.88 -2.44 -12.03
CA GLN A 33 -4.75 -2.63 -13.48
C GLN A 33 -4.97 -4.09 -13.89
N GLU A 34 -4.51 -5.04 -13.07
CA GLU A 34 -4.70 -6.49 -13.27
C GLU A 34 -6.05 -7.01 -12.75
N GLY A 35 -6.97 -6.13 -12.34
CA GLY A 35 -8.30 -6.49 -11.87
C GLY A 35 -8.41 -6.94 -10.40
N LEU A 36 -7.30 -6.98 -9.67
CA LEU A 36 -7.22 -7.23 -8.23
C LEU A 36 -7.55 -5.97 -7.42
N VAL A 37 -8.72 -5.39 -7.67
CA VAL A 37 -9.06 -4.06 -7.17
C VAL A 37 -9.17 -4.03 -5.63
N GLN A 38 -9.81 -5.03 -5.03
CA GLN A 38 -9.97 -5.09 -3.57
C GLN A 38 -8.61 -5.26 -2.88
N GLU A 39 -7.75 -6.12 -3.41
CA GLU A 39 -6.39 -6.34 -2.94
C GLU A 39 -5.54 -5.08 -3.07
N GLY A 40 -5.69 -4.35 -4.19
CA GLY A 40 -5.03 -3.07 -4.41
C GLY A 40 -5.39 -2.04 -3.33
N PHE A 41 -6.68 -1.86 -3.05
CA PHE A 41 -7.12 -0.95 -1.99
C PHE A 41 -6.69 -1.42 -0.60
N CYS A 42 -6.83 -2.71 -0.29
CA CYS A 42 -6.41 -3.26 1.00
C CYS A 42 -4.89 -3.06 1.23
N THR A 43 -4.08 -3.27 0.20
CA THR A 43 -2.63 -3.06 0.20
C THR A 43 -2.27 -1.60 0.46
N ALA A 44 -2.92 -0.65 -0.24
CA ALA A 44 -2.73 0.77 -0.02
C ALA A 44 -3.24 1.24 1.35
N GLU A 45 -4.37 0.74 1.82
CA GLU A 45 -4.99 1.08 3.10
C GLU A 45 -4.06 0.72 4.27
N GLY A 46 -3.44 -0.47 4.24
CA GLY A 46 -2.48 -0.87 5.27
C GLY A 46 -1.33 0.12 5.42
N CYS A 47 -0.84 0.66 4.30
CA CYS A 47 0.19 1.69 4.29
C CYS A 47 -0.34 3.04 4.79
N TYR A 48 -1.50 3.48 4.31
CA TYR A 48 -2.15 4.72 4.76
C TYR A 48 -2.37 4.72 6.28
N ARG A 49 -3.02 3.68 6.83
CA ARG A 49 -3.29 3.58 8.27
C ARG A 49 -2.01 3.58 9.09
N THR A 50 -0.97 2.92 8.59
CA THR A 50 0.33 2.88 9.29
C THR A 50 0.98 4.26 9.33
N VAL A 51 1.14 4.91 8.18
CA VAL A 51 1.81 6.21 8.07
C VAL A 51 0.99 7.32 8.75
N TRP A 52 -0.30 7.41 8.44
CA TRP A 52 -1.15 8.52 8.82
C TRP A 52 -1.74 8.35 10.23
N GLU A 53 -2.38 7.21 10.51
CA GLU A 53 -3.12 7.01 11.77
C GLU A 53 -2.21 6.57 12.92
N ARG A 54 -1.24 5.68 12.66
CA ARG A 54 -0.42 5.07 13.72
C ARG A 54 0.90 5.77 13.98
N LEU A 55 1.57 6.23 12.92
CA LEU A 55 2.87 6.90 13.02
C LEU A 55 2.76 8.43 13.05
N GLY A 56 1.61 8.99 12.71
CA GLY A 56 1.36 10.44 12.75
C GLY A 56 2.19 11.24 11.75
N MET A 57 2.58 10.64 10.62
CA MET A 57 3.47 11.25 9.62
C MET A 57 2.70 11.94 8.48
N ALA A 58 1.53 12.48 8.80
CA ALA A 58 0.77 13.30 7.86
C ALA A 58 1.65 14.45 7.34
N PHE A 59 1.58 14.72 6.03
CA PHE A 59 2.38 15.74 5.34
C PHE A 59 3.91 15.54 5.38
N GLN A 60 4.39 14.42 5.92
CA GLN A 60 5.81 14.08 6.02
C GLN A 60 6.08 12.61 5.68
N THR A 61 5.21 12.02 4.85
CA THR A 61 5.25 10.61 4.47
C THR A 61 6.68 10.14 4.15
N PRO A 62 7.19 9.11 4.84
CA PRO A 62 8.55 8.65 4.66
C PRO A 62 8.72 7.85 3.36
N GLU A 63 9.97 7.63 2.99
CA GLU A 63 10.33 6.63 2.01
C GLU A 63 9.97 5.22 2.51
N ALA A 64 10.39 4.91 3.73
CA ALA A 64 10.28 3.58 4.29
C ALA A 64 9.96 3.58 5.79
N TYR A 65 9.28 2.52 6.24
CA TYR A 65 9.11 2.19 7.64
C TYR A 65 9.35 0.70 7.92
N CYS A 66 9.75 0.38 9.15
CA CYS A 66 9.95 -0.98 9.64
C CYS A 66 8.94 -1.32 10.75
N GLN A 67 8.85 -2.61 11.12
CA GLN A 67 7.97 -3.07 12.21
C GLN A 67 8.26 -2.38 13.56
N ARG A 68 9.52 -2.01 13.83
CA ARG A 68 9.96 -1.39 15.10
C ARG A 68 9.76 0.13 15.18
N LYS A 69 8.81 0.70 14.42
CA LYS A 69 8.56 2.16 14.34
C LYS A 69 9.78 3.00 13.92
N VAL A 70 10.71 2.38 13.19
CA VAL A 70 11.84 3.09 12.56
C VAL A 70 11.40 3.52 11.17
N PHE A 71 11.81 4.70 10.76
CA PHE A 71 11.49 5.30 9.47
C PHE A 71 12.72 5.92 8.83
N ARG A 72 12.68 6.05 7.50
CA ARG A 72 13.78 6.60 6.71
C ARG A 72 13.26 7.63 5.72
N SER A 73 13.97 8.75 5.61
CA SER A 73 13.73 9.85 4.66
C SER A 73 12.28 10.36 4.70
N LEU A 74 11.94 11.19 5.67
CA LEU A 74 10.63 11.87 5.75
C LEU A 74 10.40 12.80 4.55
N ALA A 75 9.13 13.11 4.29
CA ALA A 75 8.68 14.00 3.21
C ALA A 75 9.29 13.61 1.84
N TYR A 76 9.22 12.32 1.51
CA TYR A 76 9.88 11.78 0.32
C TYR A 76 9.00 11.85 -0.92
N MET A 77 9.63 11.80 -2.10
CA MET A 77 8.93 11.91 -3.39
C MET A 77 8.17 10.64 -3.78
N ARG A 78 8.72 9.44 -3.54
CA ARG A 78 8.15 8.16 -4.01
C ARG A 78 6.68 7.90 -3.60
N PRO A 79 6.21 8.29 -2.39
CA PRO A 79 4.80 8.21 -2.02
C PRO A 79 3.80 8.88 -2.97
N LEU A 80 4.23 9.84 -3.81
CA LEU A 80 3.37 10.47 -4.82
C LEU A 80 2.87 9.48 -5.89
N SER A 81 3.47 8.29 -5.98
CA SER A 81 2.97 7.17 -6.79
C SER A 81 1.54 6.75 -6.49
N ILE A 82 0.93 7.17 -5.36
CA ILE A 82 -0.50 6.96 -5.09
C ILE A 82 -1.41 7.45 -6.24
N TRP A 83 -1.01 8.50 -6.96
CA TRP A 83 -1.75 8.99 -8.14
C TRP A 83 -1.81 7.98 -9.30
N SER A 84 -0.92 6.99 -9.35
CA SER A 84 -1.03 5.90 -10.32
C SER A 84 -2.26 5.01 -10.08
N MET A 85 -2.78 4.96 -8.84
CA MET A 85 -4.03 4.28 -8.55
C MET A 85 -5.22 5.01 -9.19
N GLN A 86 -5.24 6.35 -9.15
CA GLN A 86 -6.26 7.15 -9.82
C GLN A 86 -6.28 6.87 -11.33
N LEU A 87 -5.10 6.88 -11.97
CA LEU A 87 -4.97 6.55 -13.39
C LEU A 87 -5.47 5.12 -13.70
N ALA A 88 -5.19 4.15 -12.83
CA ALA A 88 -5.68 2.78 -12.98
C ALA A 88 -7.21 2.68 -12.91
N LEU A 89 -7.83 3.43 -12.00
CA LEU A 89 -9.28 3.51 -11.85
C LEU A 89 -9.95 4.16 -13.06
N GLU A 90 -9.40 5.26 -13.56
CA GLU A 90 -9.90 5.95 -14.76
C GLU A 90 -9.84 5.05 -15.99
N ARG A 91 -8.75 4.29 -16.16
CA ARG A 91 -8.62 3.30 -17.23
C ARG A 91 -9.67 2.19 -17.13
N ARG A 92 -9.91 1.65 -15.94
CA ARG A 92 -10.99 0.65 -15.72
C ARG A 92 -12.36 1.24 -16.06
N ALA A 93 -12.64 2.46 -15.61
CA ALA A 93 -13.91 3.13 -15.88
C ALA A 93 -14.11 3.35 -17.39
N ALA A 94 -13.07 3.78 -18.10
CA ALA A 94 -13.09 3.92 -19.56
C ALA A 94 -13.32 2.59 -20.29
N GLN A 95 -12.93 1.46 -19.68
CA GLN A 95 -13.19 0.10 -20.19
C GLN A 95 -14.56 -0.46 -19.79
N GLY A 96 -15.41 0.34 -19.11
CA GLY A 96 -16.73 -0.10 -18.65
C GLY A 96 -16.68 -1.12 -17.51
N GLN A 97 -15.53 -1.25 -16.82
CA GLN A 97 -15.39 -2.15 -15.69
C GLN A 97 -15.77 -1.43 -14.39
N PRO A 98 -16.89 -1.77 -13.75
CA PRO A 98 -17.31 -1.10 -12.53
C PRO A 98 -16.33 -1.37 -11.38
N PHE A 99 -16.40 -0.50 -10.37
CA PHE A 99 -15.75 -0.75 -9.09
C PHE A 99 -16.34 -2.03 -8.48
N PRO A 100 -15.53 -2.95 -7.94
CA PRO A 100 -16.08 -4.13 -7.28
C PRO A 100 -16.97 -3.68 -6.12
N ALA A 101 -18.11 -4.35 -5.95
CA ALA A 101 -18.95 -4.16 -4.77
C ALA A 101 -18.09 -4.32 -3.50
N GLN A 102 -18.34 -3.49 -2.49
CA GLN A 102 -17.69 -3.66 -1.19
C GLN A 102 -17.98 -5.08 -0.68
N PRO A 103 -16.96 -5.81 -0.17
CA PRO A 103 -17.23 -7.05 0.52
C PRO A 103 -18.17 -6.75 1.69
N ALA A 104 -19.18 -7.61 1.90
CA ALA A 104 -20.06 -7.51 3.05
C ALA A 104 -19.21 -7.38 4.32
N ALA A 105 -19.45 -6.33 5.11
CA ALA A 105 -18.76 -6.12 6.37
C ALA A 105 -18.86 -7.42 7.19
N LYS A 106 -17.73 -8.06 7.48
CA LYS A 106 -17.71 -9.16 8.43
C LYS A 106 -18.14 -8.57 9.76
N SER A 107 -19.35 -8.91 10.21
CA SER A 107 -19.81 -8.64 11.56
C SER A 107 -18.79 -9.27 12.51
N VAL A 108 -17.91 -8.44 13.05
CA VAL A 108 -17.08 -8.82 14.19
C VAL A 108 -18.05 -8.92 15.35
N GLY A 109 -18.48 -10.15 15.65
CA GLY A 109 -19.26 -10.43 16.85
C GLY A 109 -18.45 -9.98 18.06
N LEU A 110 -19.00 -8.99 18.76
CA LEU A 110 -18.68 -8.73 20.16
C LEU A 110 -19.35 -9.80 21.02
#